data_AF-A0A2V5NV04-F1
#
_entry.id   AF-A0A2V5NV04-F1
#
_cell.length_a   1.000
_cell.length_b   1.000
_cell.length_c   1.000
_cell.angle_alpha   90.00
_cell.angle_beta   90.00
_cell.angle_gamma   90.00
#
_symmetry.space_group_name_H-M   'P 1'
#
loop_
_entity.id
_entity.type
_entity.pdbx_description
1 polymer ?
#
loop_
_entity_poly.entity_id
_entity_poly.type
_entity_poly.pdbx_seq_one_letter_code
_entity_poly.pdbx_strand_id
1 'polypeptide(L)' 'MKILATRIERELKDGRWPHCAIYEQELQRIWPLNQEDRKAKIAQFATKHGFHLSFYKHGLSAIFIKESLK' A
#
# COMPACT_ATOMS: atom_id res chain seq x y z
N MET A 1 1.10 5.17 10.86
CA MET A 1 0.76 4.20 9.79
C MET A 1 -0.56 3.45 9.99
N LYS A 2 -1.10 3.26 11.21
CA LYS A 2 -2.40 2.58 11.42
C LYS A 2 -3.55 3.16 10.58
N ILE A 3 -3.61 4.49 10.42
CA ILE A 3 -4.64 5.16 9.60
C ILE A 3 -4.60 4.71 8.14
N LEU A 4 -3.41 4.60 7.52
CA LEU A 4 -3.28 4.11 6.15
C LEU A 4 -3.73 2.65 6.04
N ALA A 5 -3.31 1.80 6.98
CA ALA A 5 -3.70 0.40 7.01
C ALA A 5 -5.22 0.23 7.14
N THR A 6 -5.87 0.96 8.05
CA THR A 6 -7.33 0.95 8.22
C THR A 6 -8.06 1.42 6.97
N ARG A 7 -7.54 2.42 6.25
CA ARG A 7 -8.13 2.86 4.99
C ARG A 7 -8.01 1.80 3.90
N ILE A 8 -6.82 1.22 3.70
CA ILE A 8 -6.61 0.14 2.74
C ILE A 8 -7.53 -1.04 3.07
N GLU A 9 -7.64 -1.43 4.34
CA GLU A 9 -8.53 -2.49 4.78
C GLU A 9 -10.00 -2.20 4.47
N ARG A 10 -10.46 -0.96 4.71
CA ARG A 10 -11.84 -0.56 4.42
C ARG A 10 -12.12 -0.62 2.91
N GLU A 11 -11.25 -0.03 2.08
CA GLU A 11 -11.42 -0.04 0.62
C GLU A 11 -11.45 -1.47 0.05
N LEU A 12 -10.59 -2.35 0.56
CA LEU A 12 -10.57 -3.77 0.17
C LEU A 12 -11.80 -4.54 0.69
N LYS A 13 -12.38 -4.16 1.83
CA LYS A 13 -13.60 -4.79 2.40
C LYS A 13 -14.87 -4.32 1.73
N ASP A 14 -14.95 -3.04 1.35
CA ASP A 14 -16.08 -2.46 0.62
C ASP A 14 -16.31 -3.20 -0.71
N GLY A 15 -15.30 -3.93 -1.21
CA GLY A 15 -15.42 -4.89 -2.30
C GLY A 15 -15.68 -4.26 -3.66
N ARG A 16 -15.74 -2.93 -3.74
CA ARG A 16 -15.92 -2.17 -4.98
C ARG A 16 -14.77 -2.44 -5.96
N TRP A 17 -13.57 -2.65 -5.45
CA TRP A 17 -12.39 -3.02 -6.23
C TRP A 17 -11.60 -4.12 -5.50
N PRO A 18 -10.99 -5.07 -6.22
CA PRO A 18 -10.15 -6.12 -5.61
C PRO A 18 -8.80 -5.58 -5.12
N HIS A 19 -8.56 -4.28 -5.25
CA HIS A 19 -7.30 -3.62 -4.95
C HIS A 19 -7.54 -2.20 -4.40
N CYS A 20 -6.55 -1.67 -3.70
CA CYS A 20 -6.51 -0.30 -3.21
C CYS A 20 -5.25 0.38 -3.76
N ALA A 21 -5.43 1.41 -4.59
CA ALA A 21 -4.34 2.22 -5.12
C ALA A 21 -4.09 3.43 -4.22
N ILE A 22 -2.85 3.61 -3.79
CA ILE A 22 -2.39 4.80 -3.07
C ILE A 22 -1.43 5.56 -3.99
N TYR A 23 -1.80 6.78 -4.35
CA TYR A 23 -1.03 7.61 -5.26
C TYR A 23 0.12 8.33 -4.56
N GLU A 24 1.07 8.82 -5.36
CA GLU A 24 2.30 9.45 -4.89
C GLU A 24 2.06 10.58 -3.89
N GLN A 25 1.02 11.39 -4.11
CA GLN A 25 0.66 12.49 -3.21
C GLN A 25 0.40 12.04 -1.77
N GLU A 26 -0.11 10.83 -1.59
CA GLU A 26 -0.37 10.23 -0.29
C GLU A 26 0.82 9.43 0.22
N LEU A 27 1.49 8.70 -0.69
CA LEU A 27 2.68 7.91 -0.36
C LEU A 27 3.82 8.78 0.18
N GLN A 28 4.09 9.94 -0.44
CA GLN A 28 5.19 10.82 -0.05
C GLN A 28 5.06 11.37 1.38
N ARG A 29 3.83 11.42 1.93
CA ARG A 29 3.58 11.86 3.31
C ARG A 29 4.07 10.86 4.34
N ILE A 30 4.28 9.60 3.94
CA ILE A 30 4.69 8.50 4.82
C ILE A 30 6.09 8.01 4.46
N TRP A 31 6.35 7.85 3.17
CA TRP A 31 7.65 7.47 2.62
C TRP A 31 8.05 8.51 1.57
N PRO A 32 8.95 9.45 1.88
CA PRO A 32 9.42 10.45 0.92
C PRO A 32 10.00 9.83 -0.36
N LEU A 33 9.96 10.56 -1.48
CA LEU A 33 10.48 10.11 -2.78
C LEU A 33 11.95 9.71 -2.72
N ASN A 34 12.78 10.52 -2.05
CA ASN A 34 14.22 10.29 -1.91
C ASN A 34 14.60 9.23 -0.86
N GLN A 35 13.62 8.55 -0.27
CA GLN A 35 13.90 7.59 0.78
C GLN A 35 14.53 6.31 0.20
N GLU A 36 15.66 5.90 0.75
CA GLU A 36 16.28 4.61 0.42
C GLU A 36 15.34 3.44 0.80
N ASP A 37 15.39 2.41 -0.05
CA ASP A 37 14.59 1.19 0.07
C ASP A 37 13.08 1.43 0.18
N ARG A 38 12.59 2.53 -0.40
CA ARG A 38 11.17 2.93 -0.36
C ARG A 38 10.23 1.79 -0.72
N LYS A 39 10.51 1.09 -1.83
CA LYS A 39 9.70 -0.06 -2.26
C LYS A 39 9.68 -1.17 -1.20
N ALA A 40 10.83 -1.51 -0.63
CA ALA A 40 10.94 -2.56 0.38
C ALA A 40 10.18 -2.20 1.66
N LYS A 41 10.26 -0.94 2.11
CA LYS A 41 9.51 -0.45 3.27
C LYS A 41 7.99 -0.45 3.05
N ILE A 42 7.55 -0.09 1.84
CA ILE A 42 6.12 -0.19 1.47
C ILE A 42 5.66 -1.66 1.45
N ALA A 43 6.48 -2.56 0.91
CA ALA A 43 6.18 -3.99 0.89
C ALA A 43 6.13 -4.59 2.32
N GLN A 44 7.10 -4.25 3.18
CA GLN A 44 7.10 -4.66 4.59
C GLN A 44 5.87 -4.13 5.34
N PHE A 45 5.46 -2.90 5.06
CA PHE A 45 4.21 -2.36 5.59
C PHE A 45 3.01 -3.19 5.14
N ALA A 46 2.93 -3.54 3.86
CA ALA A 46 1.84 -4.37 3.34
C ALA A 46 1.77 -5.71 4.11
N THR A 47 2.86 -6.46 4.14
CA THR A 47 2.93 -7.78 4.82
C THR A 47 2.61 -7.67 6.31
N LYS A 48 3.14 -6.65 7.00
CA LYS A 48 2.86 -6.42 8.43
C LYS A 48 1.37 -6.23 8.73
N HIS A 49 0.60 -5.77 7.76
CA HIS A 49 -0.82 -5.49 7.90
C HIS A 49 -1.73 -6.49 7.16
N GLY A 50 -1.19 -7.61 6.67
CA GLY A 50 -1.99 -8.64 5.97
C GLY A 50 -2.40 -8.25 4.55
N PHE A 51 -1.61 -7.40 3.90
CA PHE A 51 -1.78 -7.00 2.51
C PHE A 51 -0.59 -7.46 1.67
N HIS A 52 -0.80 -7.50 0.36
CA HIS A 52 0.27 -7.72 -0.61
C HIS A 52 0.45 -6.50 -1.50
N LEU A 53 1.70 -6.06 -1.69
CA LEU A 53 2.05 -4.99 -2.63
C LEU A 53 2.14 -5.56 -4.04
N SER A 54 1.04 -5.50 -4.78
CA SER A 54 0.93 -6.03 -6.15
C SER A 54 1.67 -5.18 -7.20
N PHE A 55 1.73 -3.87 -7.01
CA PHE A 55 2.38 -2.94 -7.92
C PHE A 55 2.99 -1.78 -7.17
N TYR A 56 4.13 -1.31 -7.65
CA TYR A 56 4.75 -0.07 -7.20
C TYR A 56 5.50 0.58 -8.35
N LYS A 57 5.18 1.85 -8.62
CA LYS A 57 5.95 2.73 -9.49
C LYS A 57 6.31 4.00 -8.74
N HIS A 58 7.61 4.24 -8.62
CA HIS A 58 8.16 5.43 -7.98
C HIS A 58 7.62 6.70 -8.67
N GLY A 59 7.14 7.67 -7.88
CA GLY A 59 6.57 8.90 -8.42
C GLY A 59 5.13 8.77 -8.90
N LEU A 60 4.51 7.58 -8.83
CA LEU A 60 3.16 7.35 -9.34
C LEU A 60 2.23 6.77 -8.26
N SER A 61 2.39 5.49 -7.91
CA SER A 61 1.46 4.80 -7.02
C SER A 61 1.99 3.45 -6.51
N ALA A 62 1.34 2.98 -5.44
CA ALA A 62 1.43 1.64 -4.90
C ALA A 62 0.03 1.03 -4.91
N ILE A 63 -0.10 -0.23 -5.35
CA ILE A 63 -1.36 -0.95 -5.35
C ILE A 63 -1.28 -2.12 -4.37
N PHE A 64 -2.17 -2.08 -3.39
CA PHE A 64 -2.31 -3.10 -2.36
C PHE A 64 -3.50 -4.01 -2.71
N ILE A 65 -3.31 -5.31 -2.53
CA ILE A 65 -4.37 -6.31 -2.60
C ILE A 65 -4.44 -7.05 -1.26
N LYS A 66 -5.56 -7.72 -1.01
CA LYS A 66 -5.66 -8.61 0.16
C LYS A 66 -4.65 -9.74 0.03
N GLU A 67 -3.94 -10.04 1.10
CA GLU A 67 -3.07 -11.21 1.11
C GLU A 67 -3.95 -12.46 1.10
N SER A 68 -3.97 -13.17 -0.03
CA SER A 68 -4.58 -14.50 -0.10
C SER A 68 -3.63 -15.47 0.58
N LEU A 69 -3.93 -15.86 1.83
CA LEU A 69 -3.36 -17.06 2.43
C LEU A 69 -3.71 -18.22 1.50
N LYS A 70 -2.70 -18.77 0.82
CA LYS A 70 -2.80 -20.08 0.16
C LYS A 70 -2.73 -21.18 1.20
#